data_AF-A0A8D8QLE7-F1
#
_entry.id   AF-A0A8D8QLE7-F1
#
_cell.length_a   1.000
_cell.length_b   1.000
_cell.length_c   1.000
_cell.angle_alpha   90.00
_cell.angle_beta   90.00
_cell.angle_gamma   90.00
#
_symmetry.space_group_name_H-M   'P 1'
#
loop_
_entity.id
_entity.type
_entity.pdbx_description
1 polymer ?
#
loop_
_entity_poly.entity_id
_entity_poly.type
_entity_poly.pdbx_seq_one_letter_code
_entity_poly.pdbx_strand_id
1 'polypeptide(L)'
;MAKVLHTRDCESELNEETETRKNEYYNKLQDAEADLYNLKQVICQLEEDEKSYLSQIEAAEQDYLSWDKKCTSAAKEKEKYELEKKPGGEIEQLKREIHRMEMRYGQLKATQKKLMNDLDACVTRRERIMDNVRARAKRNTKENTKKYLHEKKVQQLRNQVKQVQTKIKNMEKLGEEYKARKEDLINENTNKENQLKSLQENIDKIERQLQEGYLHKQKNLEILVRKQRRARHYSQLKDGKYKALFRTEASLELETIKQSDTNQNLISLLETLLGDFPSLEYSLKKVLNTLKLNELITH
;
A
#
# COMPACT_ATOMS: atom_id res chain seq x y z
N MET A 1 63.88 -73.10 -42.37
CA MET A 1 63.59 -73.15 -40.92
C MET A 1 63.81 -71.80 -40.23
N ALA A 2 64.95 -71.13 -40.38
CA ALA A 2 65.22 -69.84 -39.72
C ALA A 2 64.21 -68.71 -40.01
N LYS A 3 63.73 -68.55 -41.26
CA LYS A 3 62.69 -67.55 -41.58
C LYS A 3 61.34 -67.82 -40.93
N VAL A 4 60.97 -69.10 -40.73
CA VAL A 4 59.67 -69.50 -40.15
C VAL A 4 59.68 -69.35 -38.63
N LEU A 5 60.84 -69.56 -37.99
CA LEU A 5 61.03 -69.28 -36.56
C LEU A 5 60.99 -67.78 -36.29
N HIS A 6 61.69 -66.96 -37.10
CA HIS A 6 61.70 -65.52 -36.93
C HIS A 6 60.33 -64.85 -37.17
N THR A 7 59.52 -65.36 -38.10
CA THR A 7 58.14 -64.91 -38.28
C THR A 7 57.24 -65.27 -37.10
N ARG A 8 57.50 -66.42 -36.46
CA ARG A 8 56.71 -66.92 -35.33
C ARG A 8 57.05 -66.22 -34.01
N ASP A 9 58.32 -65.84 -33.83
CA ASP A 9 58.76 -65.00 -32.71
C ASP A 9 58.21 -63.57 -32.84
N CYS A 10 58.22 -63.01 -34.05
CA CYS A 10 57.65 -61.69 -34.35
C CYS A 10 56.11 -61.67 -34.17
N GLU A 11 55.41 -62.75 -34.54
CA GLU A 11 53.99 -62.92 -34.24
C GLU A 11 53.71 -63.00 -32.74
N SER A 12 54.57 -63.66 -31.96
CA SER A 12 54.44 -63.77 -30.50
C SER A 12 54.61 -62.41 -29.82
N GLU A 13 55.66 -61.66 -30.17
CA GLU A 13 55.94 -60.32 -29.64
C GLU A 13 54.81 -59.35 -29.98
N LEU A 14 54.32 -59.37 -31.23
CA LEU A 14 53.19 -58.54 -31.64
C LEU A 14 51.92 -58.88 -30.85
N ASN A 15 51.68 -60.17 -30.56
CA ASN A 15 50.52 -60.60 -29.80
C ASN A 15 50.62 -60.17 -28.33
N GLU A 16 51.79 -60.27 -27.71
CA GLU A 16 52.05 -59.75 -26.36
C GLU A 16 51.91 -58.22 -26.28
N GLU A 17 52.41 -57.48 -27.27
CA GLU A 17 52.24 -56.02 -27.36
C GLU A 17 50.76 -55.64 -27.54
N THR A 18 50.00 -56.40 -28.34
CA THR A 18 48.56 -56.15 -28.46
C THR A 18 47.81 -56.45 -27.16
N GLU A 19 48.21 -57.46 -26.40
CA GLU A 19 47.55 -57.85 -25.15
C GLU A 19 47.85 -56.86 -24.01
N THR A 20 49.10 -56.42 -23.89
CA THR A 20 49.49 -55.34 -22.97
C THR A 20 48.73 -54.05 -23.28
N ARG A 21 48.62 -53.67 -24.55
CA ARG A 21 47.87 -52.47 -24.96
C ARG A 21 46.37 -52.59 -24.69
N LYS A 22 45.76 -53.76 -24.87
CA LYS A 22 44.35 -54.01 -24.47
C LYS A 22 44.17 -53.85 -22.96
N ASN A 23 45.07 -54.41 -22.16
CA ASN A 23 45.01 -54.29 -20.70
C ASN A 23 45.17 -52.83 -20.24
N GLU A 24 46.05 -52.05 -20.88
CA GLU A 24 46.16 -50.61 -20.60
C GLU A 24 44.87 -49.85 -20.93
N TYR A 25 44.21 -50.15 -22.06
CA TYR A 25 42.92 -49.54 -22.40
C TYR A 25 41.82 -49.96 -21.43
N TYR A 26 41.82 -51.22 -21.00
CA TYR A 26 40.86 -51.73 -20.02
C TYR A 26 41.01 -51.02 -18.66
N ASN A 27 42.24 -50.87 -18.16
CA ASN A 27 42.50 -50.15 -16.91
C ASN A 27 42.09 -48.68 -17.02
N LYS A 28 42.42 -47.99 -18.12
CA LYS A 28 41.98 -46.60 -18.36
C LYS A 28 40.47 -46.46 -18.41
N LEU A 29 39.77 -47.44 -18.99
CA LEU A 29 38.32 -47.47 -19.01
C LEU A 29 37.76 -47.65 -17.60
N GLN A 30 38.32 -48.57 -16.82
CA GLN A 30 37.90 -48.82 -15.45
C GLN A 30 38.12 -47.60 -14.53
N ASP A 31 39.25 -46.91 -14.66
CA ASP A 31 39.53 -45.67 -13.93
C ASP A 31 38.53 -44.57 -14.31
N ALA A 32 38.26 -44.39 -15.61
CA ALA A 32 37.28 -43.42 -16.09
C ALA A 32 35.84 -43.75 -15.63
N GLU A 33 35.48 -45.04 -15.55
CA GLU A 33 34.19 -45.48 -15.01
C GLU A 33 34.09 -45.21 -13.50
N ALA A 34 35.16 -45.42 -12.73
CA ALA A 34 35.21 -45.09 -11.31
C ALA A 34 35.08 -43.58 -11.07
N ASP A 35 35.79 -42.76 -11.86
CA ASP A 35 35.68 -41.30 -11.81
C ASP A 35 34.27 -40.83 -12.16
N LEU A 36 33.64 -41.42 -13.18
CA LEU A 36 32.27 -41.12 -13.58
C LEU A 36 31.27 -41.47 -12.47
N TYR A 37 31.47 -42.59 -11.77
CA TYR A 37 30.66 -42.97 -10.61
C TYR A 37 30.81 -41.96 -9.46
N ASN A 38 32.05 -41.59 -9.10
CA ASN A 38 32.32 -40.60 -8.06
C ASN A 38 31.69 -39.24 -8.40
N LEU A 39 31.83 -38.80 -9.65
CA LEU A 39 31.25 -37.53 -10.11
C LEU A 39 29.72 -37.56 -10.02
N LYS A 40 29.08 -38.67 -10.39
CA LYS A 40 27.62 -38.85 -10.23
C LYS A 40 27.19 -38.76 -8.77
N GLN A 41 27.95 -39.36 -7.85
CA GLN A 41 27.64 -39.31 -6.43
C GLN A 41 27.73 -37.87 -5.89
N VAL A 42 28.76 -37.12 -6.30
CA VAL A 42 28.90 -35.69 -5.94
C VAL A 42 27.74 -34.87 -6.51
N ILE A 43 27.32 -35.13 -7.75
CA ILE A 43 26.16 -34.46 -8.34
C ILE A 43 24.90 -34.73 -7.51
N CYS A 44 24.63 -35.99 -7.14
CA CYS A 44 23.48 -36.32 -6.31
C CYS A 44 23.52 -35.61 -4.94
N GLN A 45 24.69 -35.54 -4.30
CA GLN A 45 24.86 -34.82 -3.02
C GLN A 45 24.59 -33.32 -3.19
N LEU A 46 25.12 -32.71 -4.24
CA LEU A 46 24.88 -31.29 -4.52
C LEU A 46 23.40 -30.99 -4.80
N GLU A 47 22.69 -31.88 -5.50
CA GLU A 47 21.25 -31.74 -5.75
C GLU A 47 20.42 -31.88 -4.45
N GLU A 48 20.84 -32.73 -3.51
CA GLU A 48 20.21 -32.87 -2.19
C GLU A 48 20.46 -31.63 -1.33
N ASP A 49 21.69 -31.13 -1.31
CA ASP A 49 22.07 -29.90 -0.61
C ASP A 49 21.32 -28.69 -1.18
N GLU A 50 21.22 -28.56 -2.51
CA GLU A 50 20.45 -27.51 -3.17
C GLU A 50 19.00 -27.50 -2.68
N LYS A 51 18.33 -28.67 -2.67
CA LYS A 51 16.96 -28.80 -2.18
C LYS A 51 16.84 -28.45 -0.70
N SER A 52 17.80 -28.87 0.12
CA SER A 52 17.84 -28.55 1.56
C SER A 52 17.98 -27.06 1.81
N TYR A 53 18.90 -26.39 1.11
CA TYR A 53 19.10 -24.94 1.22
C TYR A 53 17.89 -24.15 0.72
N LEU A 54 17.26 -24.57 -0.39
CA LEU A 54 16.01 -23.97 -0.87
C LEU A 54 14.92 -24.05 0.19
N SER A 55 14.72 -25.21 0.82
CA SER A 55 13.73 -25.37 1.88
C SER A 55 14.02 -24.50 3.11
N GLN A 56 15.30 -24.34 3.49
CA GLN A 56 15.69 -23.45 4.59
C GLN A 56 15.45 -21.98 4.26
N ILE A 57 15.72 -21.56 3.01
CA ILE A 57 15.44 -20.19 2.53
C ILE A 57 13.95 -19.92 2.57
N GLU A 58 13.12 -20.83 2.04
CA GLU A 58 11.66 -20.69 2.08
C GLU A 58 11.12 -20.53 3.50
N ALA A 59 11.64 -21.32 4.46
CA ALA A 59 11.27 -21.19 5.87
C ALA A 59 11.70 -19.84 6.46
N ALA A 60 12.92 -19.39 6.18
CA ALA A 60 13.42 -18.10 6.63
C ALA A 60 12.61 -16.92 6.04
N GLU A 61 12.20 -17.02 4.78
CA GLU A 61 11.34 -16.02 4.13
C GLU A 61 9.94 -15.96 4.76
N GLN A 62 9.35 -17.11 5.10
CA GLN A 62 8.08 -17.17 5.82
C GLN A 62 8.19 -16.51 7.20
N ASP A 63 9.25 -16.80 7.94
CA ASP A 63 9.51 -16.19 9.24
C ASP A 63 9.71 -14.69 9.13
N TYR A 64 10.54 -14.24 8.18
CA TYR A 64 10.75 -12.82 7.88
C TYR A 64 9.44 -12.09 7.59
N LEU A 65 8.59 -12.64 6.70
CA LEU A 65 7.29 -12.06 6.35
C LEU A 65 6.36 -12.01 7.57
N SER A 66 6.40 -13.01 8.45
CA SER A 66 5.62 -13.02 9.68
C SER A 66 6.05 -11.90 10.64
N TRP A 67 7.37 -11.66 10.76
CA TRP A 67 7.94 -10.61 11.58
C TRP A 67 7.67 -9.22 11.00
N ASP A 68 7.79 -9.06 9.69
CA ASP A 68 7.48 -7.81 9.00
C ASP A 68 6.02 -7.39 9.22
N LYS A 69 5.08 -8.35 9.12
CA LYS A 69 3.67 -8.13 9.44
C LYS A 69 3.48 -7.73 10.91
N LYS A 70 4.14 -8.41 11.86
CA LYS A 70 4.05 -8.08 13.29
C LYS A 70 4.59 -6.68 13.58
N CYS A 71 5.75 -6.34 13.04
CA CYS A 71 6.37 -5.01 13.18
C CYS A 71 5.47 -3.91 12.60
N THR A 72 4.92 -4.13 11.41
CA THR A 72 4.02 -3.17 10.75
C THR A 72 2.74 -2.96 11.57
N SER A 73 2.12 -4.04 12.08
CA SER A 73 0.94 -3.94 12.94
C SER A 73 1.24 -3.21 14.25
N ALA A 74 2.37 -3.52 14.89
CA ALA A 74 2.79 -2.85 16.12
C ALA A 74 3.06 -1.35 15.89
N ALA A 75 3.65 -0.98 14.76
CA ALA A 75 3.88 0.42 14.39
C ALA A 75 2.55 1.17 14.20
N LYS A 76 1.59 0.58 13.49
CA LYS A 76 0.24 1.16 13.28
C LYS A 76 -0.52 1.33 14.59
N GLU A 77 -0.49 0.33 15.47
CA GLU A 77 -1.18 0.41 16.76
C GLU A 77 -0.54 1.47 17.67
N LYS A 78 0.79 1.57 17.67
CA LYS A 78 1.50 2.63 18.38
C LYS A 78 1.12 4.01 17.87
N GLU A 79 1.06 4.20 16.55
CA GLU A 79 0.65 5.48 15.95
C GLU A 79 -0.77 5.86 16.36
N LYS A 80 -1.70 4.90 16.30
CA LYS A 80 -3.09 5.09 16.74
C LYS A 80 -3.18 5.48 18.21
N TYR A 81 -2.47 4.76 19.08
CA TYR A 81 -2.41 5.06 20.51
C TYR A 81 -1.85 6.46 20.80
N GLU A 82 -0.78 6.86 20.12
CA GLU A 82 -0.24 8.22 20.26
C GLU A 82 -1.21 9.29 19.75
N LEU A 83 -2.01 9.01 18.72
CA LEU A 83 -3.06 9.92 18.25
C LEU A 83 -4.18 10.09 19.31
N GLU A 84 -4.63 9.00 19.92
CA GLU A 84 -5.65 9.04 20.98
C GLU A 84 -5.18 9.78 22.24
N LYS A 85 -3.88 9.75 22.51
CA LYS A 85 -3.24 10.46 23.65
C LYS A 85 -3.02 11.95 23.40
N LYS A 86 -2.96 12.41 22.14
CA LYS A 86 -2.75 13.83 21.80
C LYS A 86 -3.90 14.72 22.30
N PRO A 87 -3.67 16.04 22.44
CA PRO A 87 -4.72 16.98 22.81
C PRO A 87 -5.90 16.93 21.83
N GLY A 88 -7.06 16.48 22.33
CA GLY A 88 -8.27 16.32 21.52
C GLY A 88 -8.59 14.87 21.15
N GLY A 89 -7.65 13.93 21.36
CA GLY A 89 -7.91 12.50 21.26
C GLY A 89 -8.78 11.98 22.41
N GLU A 90 -9.40 10.81 22.21
CA GLU A 90 -10.40 10.24 23.13
C GLU A 90 -9.84 9.97 24.53
N ILE A 91 -8.64 9.39 24.65
CA ILE A 91 -8.00 9.10 25.94
C ILE A 91 -7.83 10.40 26.75
N GLU A 92 -7.37 11.46 26.08
CA GLU A 92 -7.14 12.74 26.72
C GLU A 92 -8.46 13.46 27.07
N GLN A 93 -9.51 13.31 26.25
CA GLN A 93 -10.85 13.79 26.59
C GLN A 93 -11.42 13.07 27.82
N LEU A 94 -11.28 11.75 27.90
CA LEU A 94 -11.72 10.95 29.04
C LEU A 94 -10.95 11.32 30.31
N LYS A 95 -9.64 11.57 30.23
CA LYS A 95 -8.85 12.08 31.37
C LYS A 95 -9.38 13.42 31.89
N ARG A 96 -9.67 14.36 31.00
CA ARG A 96 -10.27 15.66 31.38
C ARG A 96 -11.66 15.49 31.98
N GLU A 97 -12.46 14.57 31.46
CA GLU A 97 -13.77 14.23 32.00
C GLU A 97 -13.66 13.72 33.44
N ILE A 98 -12.78 12.73 33.67
CA ILE A 98 -12.51 12.18 35.00
C ILE A 98 -12.11 13.30 35.96
N HIS A 99 -11.15 14.15 35.57
CA HIS A 99 -10.72 15.26 36.42
C HIS A 99 -11.88 16.23 36.73
N ARG A 100 -12.72 16.55 35.74
CA ARG A 100 -13.91 17.38 35.97
C ARG A 100 -14.90 16.73 36.93
N MET A 101 -15.12 15.42 36.80
CA MET A 101 -15.98 14.65 37.69
C MET A 101 -15.43 14.61 39.13
N GLU A 102 -14.12 14.42 39.29
CA GLU A 102 -13.43 14.47 40.60
C GLU A 102 -13.59 15.84 41.28
N MET A 103 -13.41 16.93 40.53
CA MET A 103 -13.61 18.28 41.05
C MET A 103 -15.05 18.52 41.48
N ARG A 104 -16.02 18.09 40.67
CA ARG A 104 -17.45 18.18 41.02
C ARG A 104 -17.79 17.34 42.24
N TYR A 105 -17.21 16.15 42.36
CA TYR A 105 -17.35 15.31 43.54
C TYR A 105 -16.80 15.98 44.80
N GLY A 106 -15.62 16.62 44.72
CA GLY A 106 -15.05 17.41 45.81
C GLY A 106 -15.96 18.55 46.25
N GLN A 107 -16.52 19.30 45.30
CA GLN A 107 -17.49 20.35 45.58
C GLN A 107 -18.76 19.81 46.26
N LEU A 108 -19.30 18.69 45.76
CA LEU A 108 -20.48 18.06 46.34
C LEU A 108 -20.23 17.59 47.78
N LYS A 109 -19.03 17.08 48.06
CA LYS A 109 -18.62 16.71 49.42
C LYS A 109 -18.50 17.93 50.34
N ALA A 110 -18.02 19.06 49.83
CA ALA A 110 -17.97 20.30 50.59
C ALA A 110 -19.37 20.88 50.88
N THR A 111 -20.28 20.84 49.90
CA THR A 111 -21.68 21.26 50.11
C THR A 111 -22.41 20.33 51.07
N GLN A 112 -22.17 19.02 50.98
CA GLN A 112 -22.70 18.04 51.93
C GLN A 112 -22.25 18.35 53.37
N LYS A 113 -20.95 18.62 53.59
CA LYS A 113 -20.45 19.04 54.92
C LYS A 113 -21.10 20.31 55.41
N LYS A 114 -21.30 21.30 54.53
CA LYS A 114 -21.99 22.55 54.89
C LYS A 114 -23.46 22.31 55.28
N LEU A 115 -24.18 21.49 54.52
CA LEU A 115 -25.55 21.08 54.81
C LEU A 115 -25.65 20.36 56.16
N MET A 116 -24.69 19.51 56.49
CA MET A 116 -24.62 18.84 57.79
C MET A 116 -24.42 19.86 58.93
N ASN A 117 -23.49 20.80 58.76
CA ASN A 117 -23.29 21.88 59.74
C ASN A 117 -24.53 22.78 59.88
N ASP A 118 -25.20 23.10 58.77
CA ASP A 118 -26.43 23.91 58.77
C ASP A 118 -27.59 23.14 59.45
N LEU A 119 -27.65 21.82 59.27
CA LEU A 119 -28.60 20.95 59.97
C LEU A 119 -28.35 20.99 61.48
N ASP A 120 -27.11 20.80 61.93
CA ASP A 120 -26.74 20.89 63.35
C ASP A 120 -27.07 22.26 63.94
N ALA A 121 -26.79 23.33 63.19
CA ALA A 121 -27.15 24.69 63.58
C ALA A 121 -28.67 24.90 63.65
N CYS A 122 -29.44 24.30 62.73
CA CYS A 122 -30.91 24.37 62.75
C CYS A 122 -31.50 23.57 63.90
N VAL A 123 -30.95 22.39 64.22
CA VAL A 123 -31.35 21.62 65.40
C VAL A 123 -31.06 22.43 66.67
N THR A 124 -29.85 22.97 66.81
CA THR A 124 -29.48 23.85 67.94
C THR A 124 -30.39 25.07 68.04
N ARG A 125 -30.70 25.71 66.90
CA ARG A 125 -31.63 26.85 66.86
C ARG A 125 -33.04 26.42 67.22
N ARG A 126 -33.51 25.25 66.79
CA ARG A 126 -34.83 24.71 67.13
C ARG A 126 -34.93 24.45 68.62
N GLU A 127 -33.90 23.87 69.23
CA GLU A 127 -33.80 23.70 70.69
C GLU A 127 -33.90 25.04 71.39
N ARG A 128 -33.06 26.03 70.99
CA ARG A 128 -33.15 27.40 71.51
C ARG A 128 -34.50 28.06 71.26
N ILE A 129 -35.16 27.81 70.14
CA ILE A 129 -36.51 28.32 69.86
C ILE A 129 -37.51 27.62 70.75
N MET A 130 -37.43 26.30 70.97
CA MET A 130 -38.31 25.62 71.90
C MET A 130 -38.10 26.13 73.32
N ASP A 131 -36.86 26.40 73.73
CA ASP A 131 -36.56 27.05 75.01
C ASP A 131 -37.09 28.49 75.06
N ASN A 132 -36.94 29.24 73.97
CA ASN A 132 -37.48 30.58 73.85
C ASN A 132 -39.00 30.62 73.68
N VAL A 133 -39.66 29.60 73.14
CA VAL A 133 -41.12 29.47 73.02
C VAL A 133 -41.68 29.01 74.35
N ARG A 134 -40.97 28.14 75.08
CA ARG A 134 -41.21 27.92 76.51
C ARG A 134 -41.08 29.24 77.29
N ALA A 135 -40.14 30.13 76.92
CA ALA A 135 -39.97 31.45 77.54
C ALA A 135 -40.93 32.54 76.99
N ARG A 136 -41.36 32.48 75.73
CA ARG A 136 -42.21 33.46 75.00
C ARG A 136 -43.67 33.03 74.90
N ALA A 137 -44.02 31.84 75.34
CA ALA A 137 -45.33 31.58 75.91
C ALA A 137 -45.68 32.64 76.99
N LYS A 138 -44.67 33.40 77.50
CA LYS A 138 -44.86 34.59 78.33
C LYS A 138 -44.91 35.94 77.62
N ARG A 139 -44.76 36.10 76.29
CA ARG A 139 -44.93 37.40 75.56
C ARG A 139 -44.91 37.28 74.01
N ASN A 140 -46.02 37.69 73.37
CA ASN A 140 -46.23 37.93 71.92
C ASN A 140 -45.78 39.38 71.54
N THR A 141 -45.64 39.87 70.29
CA THR A 141 -46.36 39.64 69.00
C THR A 141 -45.55 40.23 67.81
N LYS A 142 -45.87 39.88 66.55
CA LYS A 142 -45.28 40.39 65.28
C LYS A 142 -46.38 40.86 64.32
N GLU A 143 -46.20 41.96 63.58
CA GLU A 143 -47.10 42.28 62.43
C GLU A 143 -46.57 43.24 61.32
N ASN A 144 -45.27 43.25 60.97
CA ASN A 144 -44.77 44.15 59.89
C ASN A 144 -44.15 43.46 58.65
N THR A 145 -44.31 42.14 58.48
CA THR A 145 -43.51 41.36 57.51
C THR A 145 -44.05 41.32 56.06
N LYS A 146 -45.34 41.56 55.82
CA LYS A 146 -45.98 41.22 54.53
C LYS A 146 -45.70 42.20 53.38
N LYS A 147 -45.59 43.50 53.65
CA LYS A 147 -45.40 44.54 52.61
C LYS A 147 -44.00 44.48 51.95
N TYR A 148 -42.96 44.26 52.75
CA TYR A 148 -41.57 44.10 52.29
C TYR A 148 -41.37 42.90 51.35
N LEU A 149 -42.10 41.80 51.59
CA LEU A 149 -42.01 40.59 50.77
C LEU A 149 -42.51 40.81 49.34
N HIS A 150 -43.54 41.64 49.15
CA HIS A 150 -44.11 41.90 47.84
C HIS A 150 -43.19 42.77 46.98
N GLU A 151 -42.62 43.83 47.55
CA GLU A 151 -41.71 44.74 46.86
C GLU A 151 -40.42 44.02 46.41
N LYS A 152 -39.89 43.12 47.25
CA LYS A 152 -38.76 42.26 46.89
C LYS A 152 -39.07 41.34 45.70
N LYS A 153 -40.30 40.86 45.56
CA LYS A 153 -40.70 39.97 44.46
C LYS A 153 -40.76 40.72 43.13
N VAL A 154 -41.30 41.94 43.12
CA VAL A 154 -41.34 42.79 41.92
C VAL A 154 -39.93 43.13 41.43
N GLN A 155 -39.02 43.47 42.35
CA GLN A 155 -37.63 43.74 42.01
C GLN A 155 -36.92 42.51 41.43
N GLN A 156 -37.19 41.32 41.98
CA GLN A 156 -36.64 40.07 41.45
C GLN A 156 -37.09 39.81 40.01
N LEU A 157 -38.37 40.01 39.69
CA LEU A 157 -38.90 39.83 38.34
C LEU A 157 -38.29 40.82 37.34
N ARG A 158 -38.13 42.09 37.73
CA ARG A 158 -37.44 43.10 36.90
C ARG A 158 -35.99 42.70 36.59
N ASN A 159 -35.27 42.18 37.58
CA ASN A 159 -33.91 41.70 37.37
C ASN A 159 -33.87 40.48 36.43
N GLN A 160 -34.84 39.56 36.53
CA GLN A 160 -34.96 38.42 35.62
C GLN A 160 -35.22 38.86 34.17
N VAL A 161 -36.12 39.84 33.95
CA VAL A 161 -36.37 40.39 32.61
C VAL A 161 -35.09 40.97 31.99
N LYS A 162 -34.33 41.76 32.76
CA LYS A 162 -33.04 42.30 32.29
C LYS A 162 -32.04 41.21 31.94
N GLN A 163 -31.95 40.16 32.76
CA GLN A 163 -31.07 39.01 32.49
C GLN A 163 -31.48 38.29 31.20
N VAL A 164 -32.77 38.07 30.98
CA VAL A 164 -33.27 37.44 29.74
C VAL A 164 -32.95 38.31 28.52
N GLN A 165 -33.16 39.63 28.60
CA GLN A 165 -32.81 40.56 27.51
C GLN A 165 -31.31 40.55 27.18
N THR A 166 -30.43 40.47 28.19
CA THR A 166 -28.98 40.32 27.94
C THR A 166 -28.63 39.00 27.27
N LYS A 167 -29.32 37.90 27.64
CA LYS A 167 -29.12 36.59 27.00
C LYS A 167 -29.56 36.60 25.54
N ILE A 168 -30.69 37.23 25.22
CA ILE A 168 -31.19 37.36 23.85
C ILE A 168 -30.15 38.08 22.99
N LYS A 169 -29.65 39.24 23.43
CA LYS A 169 -28.61 40.00 22.70
C LYS A 169 -27.33 39.20 22.50
N ASN A 170 -26.91 38.41 23.49
CA ASN A 170 -25.74 37.55 23.36
C ASN A 170 -25.98 36.41 22.37
N MET A 171 -27.18 35.81 22.36
CA MET A 171 -27.56 34.78 21.39
C MET A 171 -27.64 35.31 19.97
N GLU A 172 -28.13 36.54 19.77
CA GLU A 172 -28.16 37.21 18.46
C GLU A 172 -26.75 37.40 17.91
N LYS A 173 -25.81 37.92 18.72
CA LYS A 173 -24.39 38.05 18.34
C LYS A 173 -23.76 36.71 17.97
N LEU A 174 -23.98 35.68 18.79
CA LEU A 174 -23.47 34.35 18.52
C LEU A 174 -24.05 33.78 17.21
N GLY A 175 -25.32 34.09 16.92
CA GLY A 175 -25.97 33.73 15.66
C GLY A 175 -25.33 34.40 14.43
N GLU A 176 -24.93 35.67 14.55
CA GLU A 176 -24.19 36.39 13.50
C GLU A 176 -22.78 35.80 13.29
N GLU A 177 -22.07 35.50 14.38
CA GLU A 177 -20.75 34.85 14.33
C GLU A 177 -20.83 33.47 13.66
N TYR A 178 -21.85 32.65 13.98
CA TYR A 178 -22.06 31.36 13.33
C TYR A 178 -22.40 31.48 11.84
N LYS A 179 -23.13 32.52 11.44
CA LYS A 179 -23.42 32.78 10.01
C LYS A 179 -22.14 33.13 9.25
N ALA A 180 -21.33 34.04 9.78
CA ALA A 180 -20.05 34.40 9.19
C ALA A 180 -19.13 33.17 9.09
N ARG A 181 -19.03 32.38 10.16
CA ARG A 181 -18.22 31.15 10.16
C ARG A 181 -18.71 30.12 9.15
N LYS A 182 -20.03 29.99 8.97
CA LYS A 182 -20.62 29.11 7.95
C LYS A 182 -20.21 29.56 6.55
N GLU A 183 -20.24 30.86 6.27
CA GLU A 183 -19.86 31.42 4.98
C GLU A 183 -18.36 31.21 4.68
N ASP A 184 -17.50 31.42 5.68
CA ASP A 184 -16.07 31.10 5.57
C ASP A 184 -15.82 29.63 5.24
N LEU A 185 -16.53 28.72 5.92
CA LEU A 185 -16.40 27.28 5.67
C LEU A 185 -16.90 26.88 4.29
N ILE A 186 -17.96 27.51 3.78
CA ILE A 186 -18.44 27.29 2.42
C ILE A 186 -17.37 27.72 1.41
N ASN A 187 -16.77 28.90 1.60
CA ASN A 187 -15.71 29.42 0.73
C ASN A 187 -14.44 28.55 0.78
N GLU A 188 -14.09 28.03 1.96
CA GLU A 188 -12.97 27.10 2.10
C GLU A 188 -13.26 25.78 1.38
N ASN A 189 -14.48 25.26 1.50
CA ASN A 189 -14.89 24.02 0.84
C ASN A 189 -14.90 24.15 -0.69
N THR A 190 -15.43 25.24 -1.23
CA THR A 190 -15.43 25.49 -2.69
C THR A 190 -14.02 25.63 -3.24
N ASN A 191 -13.10 26.28 -2.50
CA ASN A 191 -11.69 26.33 -2.87
C ASN A 191 -11.05 24.94 -2.89
N LYS A 192 -11.30 24.10 -1.88
CA LYS A 192 -10.79 22.72 -1.85
C LYS A 192 -11.37 21.87 -2.98
N GLU A 193 -12.65 22.01 -3.31
CA GLU A 193 -13.27 21.32 -4.45
C GLU A 193 -12.62 21.72 -5.78
N ASN A 194 -12.31 23.01 -5.97
CA ASN A 194 -11.60 23.48 -7.17
C ASN A 194 -10.15 22.97 -7.23
N GLN A 195 -9.47 22.89 -6.09
CA GLN A 195 -8.14 22.28 -5.99
C GLN A 195 -8.19 20.79 -6.34
N LEU A 196 -9.18 20.04 -5.85
CA LEU A 196 -9.35 18.63 -6.17
C LEU A 196 -9.60 18.41 -7.67
N LYS A 197 -10.46 19.24 -8.30
CA LYS A 197 -10.69 19.18 -9.75
C LYS A 197 -9.41 19.41 -10.55
N SER A 198 -8.64 20.44 -10.20
CA SER A 198 -7.38 20.72 -10.91
C SER A 198 -6.32 19.64 -10.68
N LEU A 199 -6.26 19.02 -9.49
CA LEU A 199 -5.41 17.86 -9.23
C LEU A 199 -5.85 16.65 -10.06
N GLN A 200 -7.15 16.37 -10.19
CA GLN A 200 -7.65 15.28 -11.02
C GLN A 200 -7.29 15.47 -12.49
N GLU A 201 -7.49 16.68 -13.04
CA GLU A 201 -7.10 17.00 -14.42
C GLU A 201 -5.59 16.80 -14.65
N ASN A 202 -4.77 17.14 -13.65
CA ASN A 202 -3.33 16.90 -13.71
C ASN A 202 -2.97 15.42 -13.65
N ILE A 203 -3.66 14.62 -12.83
CA ILE A 203 -3.49 13.15 -12.79
C ILE A 203 -3.83 12.57 -14.17
N ASP A 204 -5.00 12.88 -14.73
CA ASP A 204 -5.43 12.39 -16.03
C ASP A 204 -4.46 12.79 -17.16
N LYS A 205 -3.83 13.96 -17.05
CA LYS A 205 -2.79 14.41 -17.98
C LYS A 205 -1.51 13.59 -17.83
N ILE A 206 -1.04 13.38 -16.59
CA ILE A 206 0.18 12.60 -16.31
C ILE A 206 -0.01 11.14 -16.73
N GLU A 207 -1.17 10.55 -16.48
CA GLU A 207 -1.50 9.18 -16.90
C GLU A 207 -1.46 9.02 -18.42
N ARG A 208 -2.02 9.97 -19.17
CA ARG A 208 -1.92 9.99 -20.64
C ARG A 208 -0.47 10.09 -21.11
N GLN A 209 0.32 11.00 -20.52
CA GLN A 209 1.74 11.14 -20.84
C GLN A 209 2.53 9.86 -20.53
N LEU A 210 2.20 9.19 -19.42
CA LEU A 210 2.82 7.93 -19.03
C LEU A 210 2.49 6.81 -20.03
N GLN A 211 1.23 6.70 -20.44
CA GLN A 211 0.80 5.74 -21.47
C GLN A 211 1.51 5.99 -22.81
N GLU A 212 1.60 7.24 -23.26
CA GLU A 212 2.35 7.63 -24.45
C GLU A 212 3.84 7.28 -24.33
N GLY A 213 4.45 7.54 -23.17
CA GLY A 213 5.84 7.18 -22.87
C GLY A 213 6.08 5.67 -22.95
N TYR A 214 5.17 4.86 -22.41
CA TYR A 214 5.26 3.41 -22.52
C TYR A 214 5.12 2.91 -23.96
N LEU A 215 4.19 3.48 -24.75
CA LEU A 215 4.04 3.15 -26.17
C LEU A 215 5.32 3.52 -26.95
N HIS A 216 5.93 4.67 -26.65
CA HIS A 216 7.17 5.08 -27.29
C HIS A 216 8.34 4.16 -26.93
N LYS A 217 8.49 3.81 -25.64
CA LYS A 217 9.49 2.84 -25.18
C LYS A 217 9.33 1.48 -25.86
N GLN A 218 8.10 0.98 -25.96
CA GLN A 218 7.80 -0.29 -26.61
C GLN A 218 8.15 -0.25 -28.11
N LYS A 219 7.75 0.80 -28.82
CA LYS A 219 8.12 1.01 -30.23
C LYS A 219 9.64 1.00 -30.42
N ASN A 220 10.39 1.70 -29.57
CA ASN A 220 11.84 1.76 -29.66
C ASN A 220 12.50 0.40 -29.38
N LEU A 221 11.97 -0.37 -28.42
CA LEU A 221 12.42 -1.73 -28.15
C LEU A 221 12.21 -2.65 -29.36
N GLU A 222 11.03 -2.60 -30.00
CA GLU A 222 10.75 -3.36 -31.22
C GLU A 222 11.73 -3.02 -32.35
N ILE A 223 11.98 -1.73 -32.59
CA ILE A 223 12.98 -1.28 -33.57
C ILE A 223 14.35 -1.85 -33.25
N LEU A 224 14.78 -1.78 -31.98
CA LEU A 224 16.08 -2.28 -31.54
C LEU A 224 16.20 -3.79 -31.76
N VAL A 225 15.21 -4.58 -31.36
CA VAL A 225 15.19 -6.03 -31.54
C VAL A 225 15.29 -6.40 -33.02
N ARG A 226 14.56 -5.69 -33.89
CA ARG A 226 14.64 -5.89 -35.35
C ARG A 226 16.01 -5.55 -35.92
N LYS A 227 16.61 -4.44 -35.51
CA LYS A 227 17.99 -4.06 -35.90
C LYS A 227 19.01 -5.10 -35.43
N GLN A 228 18.90 -5.58 -34.20
CA GLN A 228 19.77 -6.64 -33.68
C GLN A 228 19.59 -7.97 -34.43
N ARG A 229 18.36 -8.31 -34.81
CA ARG A 229 18.08 -9.51 -35.62
C ARG A 229 18.71 -9.37 -37.02
N ARG A 230 18.55 -8.21 -37.66
CA ARG A 230 19.17 -7.90 -38.95
C ARG A 230 20.70 -7.93 -38.88
N ALA A 231 21.29 -7.37 -37.83
CA ALA A 231 22.73 -7.44 -37.59
C ALA A 231 23.23 -8.88 -37.45
N ARG A 232 22.51 -9.73 -36.70
CA ARG A 232 22.81 -11.17 -36.60
C ARG A 232 22.75 -11.88 -37.95
N HIS A 233 21.77 -11.57 -38.80
CA HIS A 233 21.70 -12.12 -40.16
C HIS A 233 22.89 -11.69 -41.01
N TYR A 234 23.31 -10.42 -40.95
CA TYR A 234 24.51 -9.95 -41.65
C TYR A 234 25.79 -10.63 -41.15
N SER A 235 25.93 -10.85 -39.83
CA SER A 235 27.05 -11.62 -39.28
C SER A 235 27.06 -13.06 -39.79
N GLN A 236 25.91 -13.74 -39.81
CA GLN A 236 25.79 -15.09 -40.37
C GLN A 236 26.13 -15.15 -41.86
N LEU A 237 25.76 -14.12 -42.62
CA LEU A 237 26.07 -14.02 -44.04
C LEU A 237 27.58 -13.87 -44.25
N LYS A 238 28.23 -12.99 -43.45
CA LYS A 238 29.69 -12.81 -43.45
C LYS A 238 30.42 -14.12 -43.13
N ASP A 239 29.90 -14.90 -42.18
CA ASP A 239 30.50 -16.17 -41.74
C ASP A 239 30.16 -17.35 -42.66
N GLY A 240 29.41 -17.14 -43.76
CA GLY A 240 28.96 -18.20 -44.68
C GLY A 240 27.94 -19.18 -44.08
N LYS A 241 27.36 -18.87 -42.91
CA LYS A 241 26.41 -19.72 -42.18
C LYS A 241 24.95 -19.39 -42.47
N TYR A 242 24.68 -18.31 -43.20
CA TYR A 242 23.32 -17.88 -43.52
C TYR A 242 22.66 -18.79 -44.55
N LYS A 243 21.45 -19.27 -44.24
CA LYS A 243 20.63 -20.07 -45.14
C LYS A 243 19.43 -19.25 -45.59
N ALA A 244 19.30 -19.01 -46.90
CA ALA A 244 18.15 -18.34 -47.46
C ALA A 244 16.88 -19.19 -47.27
N LEU A 245 15.83 -18.60 -46.71
CA LEU A 245 14.52 -19.23 -46.56
C LEU A 245 13.86 -19.51 -47.92
N PHE A 246 14.03 -18.60 -48.87
CA PHE A 246 13.52 -18.71 -50.24
C PHE A 246 14.69 -18.83 -51.21
N ARG A 247 14.62 -19.80 -52.12
CA ARG A 247 15.70 -20.13 -53.06
C ARG A 247 15.67 -19.34 -54.35
N THR A 248 14.53 -18.72 -54.66
CA THR A 248 14.31 -17.91 -55.88
C THR A 248 13.74 -16.55 -55.49
N GLU A 249 14.12 -15.53 -56.24
CA GLU A 249 13.66 -14.16 -56.04
C GLU A 249 12.14 -14.04 -56.21
N ALA A 250 11.57 -14.72 -57.22
CA ALA A 250 10.12 -14.76 -57.45
C ALA A 250 9.33 -15.33 -56.26
N SER A 251 9.84 -16.36 -55.57
CA SER A 251 9.16 -16.92 -54.39
C SER A 251 9.27 -16.00 -53.17
N LEU A 252 10.37 -15.26 -53.03
CA LEU A 252 10.54 -14.25 -51.99
C LEU A 252 9.58 -13.07 -52.20
N GLU A 253 9.46 -12.61 -53.44
CA GLU A 253 8.59 -11.47 -53.80
C GLU A 253 7.11 -11.81 -53.58
N LEU A 254 6.67 -13.00 -54.00
CA LEU A 254 5.31 -13.48 -53.73
C LEU A 254 4.99 -13.55 -52.24
N GLU A 255 5.92 -14.05 -51.42
CA GLU A 255 5.71 -14.11 -49.97
C GLU A 255 5.73 -12.73 -49.32
N THR A 256 6.56 -11.81 -49.83
CA THR A 256 6.61 -10.42 -49.36
C THR A 256 5.28 -9.71 -49.62
N ILE A 257 4.69 -9.91 -50.80
CA ILE A 257 3.38 -9.35 -51.16
C ILE A 257 2.29 -9.92 -50.25
N LYS A 258 2.25 -11.25 -50.03
CA LYS A 258 1.30 -11.88 -49.10
C LYS A 258 1.43 -11.35 -47.67
N GLN A 259 2.66 -11.20 -47.19
CA GLN A 259 2.91 -10.67 -45.85
C GLN A 259 2.52 -9.18 -45.73
N SER A 260 2.68 -8.41 -46.79
CA SER A 260 2.23 -7.02 -46.85
C SER A 260 0.70 -6.91 -46.81
N ASP A 261 0.00 -7.70 -47.64
CA ASP A 261 -1.48 -7.70 -47.69
C ASP A 261 -2.09 -8.15 -46.36
N THR A 262 -1.57 -9.23 -45.78
CA THR A 262 -2.00 -9.68 -44.45
C THR A 262 -1.76 -8.63 -43.36
N ASN A 263 -0.61 -7.94 -43.38
CA ASN A 263 -0.34 -6.84 -42.43
C ASN A 263 -1.31 -5.66 -42.63
N GLN A 264 -1.60 -5.26 -43.87
CA GLN A 264 -2.55 -4.18 -44.15
C GLN A 264 -3.96 -4.51 -43.66
N ASN A 265 -4.40 -5.76 -43.88
CA ASN A 265 -5.69 -6.26 -43.37
C ASN A 265 -5.74 -6.28 -41.83
N LEU A 266 -4.63 -6.63 -41.16
CA LEU A 266 -4.56 -6.57 -39.70
C LEU A 266 -4.54 -5.14 -39.17
N ILE A 267 -3.88 -4.21 -39.87
CA ILE A 267 -3.86 -2.79 -39.52
C ILE A 267 -5.27 -2.21 -39.62
N SER A 268 -5.98 -2.44 -40.73
CA SER A 268 -7.34 -1.92 -40.91
C SER A 268 -8.33 -2.49 -39.88
N LEU A 269 -8.20 -3.78 -39.55
CA LEU A 269 -9.00 -4.42 -38.50
C LEU A 269 -8.73 -3.79 -37.12
N LEU A 270 -7.47 -3.54 -36.77
CA LEU A 270 -7.12 -2.88 -35.51
C LEU A 270 -7.56 -1.42 -35.45
N GLU A 271 -7.51 -0.69 -36.57
CA GLU A 271 -8.01 0.69 -36.64
C GLU A 271 -9.53 0.73 -36.48
N THR A 272 -10.26 -0.26 -36.99
CA THR A 272 -11.70 -0.42 -36.76
C THR A 272 -11.98 -0.74 -35.28
N LEU A 273 -11.26 -1.72 -34.70
CA LEU A 273 -11.40 -2.08 -33.29
C LEU A 273 -11.05 -0.95 -32.32
N LEU A 274 -10.14 -0.05 -32.69
CA LEU A 274 -9.82 1.15 -31.92
C LEU A 274 -11.01 2.11 -31.84
N GLY A 275 -11.81 2.20 -32.90
CA GLY A 275 -13.06 2.96 -32.90
C GLY A 275 -14.15 2.29 -32.07
N ASP A 276 -14.29 0.96 -32.19
CA ASP A 276 -15.33 0.18 -31.51
C ASP A 276 -15.08 0.02 -30.00
N PHE A 277 -13.81 -0.02 -29.57
CA PHE A 277 -13.42 -0.28 -28.17
C PHE A 277 -12.40 0.73 -27.63
N PRO A 278 -12.82 1.96 -27.31
CA PRO A 278 -11.92 2.99 -26.75
C PRO A 278 -11.24 2.58 -25.44
N SER A 279 -11.88 1.74 -24.63
CA SER A 279 -11.30 1.23 -23.37
C SER A 279 -10.04 0.37 -23.57
N LEU A 280 -9.84 -0.18 -24.78
CA LEU A 280 -8.67 -1.00 -25.13
C LEU A 280 -7.62 -0.24 -25.94
N GLU A 281 -7.75 1.09 -26.07
CA GLU A 281 -6.90 1.93 -26.92
C GLU A 281 -5.41 1.70 -26.70
N TYR A 282 -4.96 1.65 -25.44
CA TYR A 282 -3.56 1.42 -25.12
C TYR A 282 -3.04 0.07 -25.63
N SER A 283 -3.79 -1.01 -25.37
CA SER A 283 -3.42 -2.37 -25.78
C SER A 283 -3.43 -2.53 -27.30
N LEU A 284 -4.42 -1.95 -27.97
CA LEU A 284 -4.54 -1.99 -29.43
C LEU A 284 -3.45 -1.15 -30.12
N LYS A 285 -3.13 0.05 -29.60
CA LYS A 285 -2.02 0.88 -30.12
C LYS A 285 -0.67 0.18 -30.02
N LYS A 286 -0.43 -0.60 -28.97
CA LYS A 286 0.80 -1.39 -28.81
C LYS A 286 0.97 -2.43 -29.93
N VAL A 287 -0.11 -3.13 -30.28
CA VAL A 287 -0.10 -4.10 -31.38
C VAL A 287 0.03 -3.37 -32.72
N LEU A 288 -0.71 -2.29 -32.92
CA LEU A 288 -0.66 -1.47 -34.13
C LEU A 288 0.74 -0.93 -34.41
N ASN A 289 1.45 -0.43 -33.39
CA ASN A 289 2.84 0.01 -33.52
C ASN A 289 3.75 -1.11 -34.03
N THR A 290 3.53 -2.35 -33.58
CA THR A 290 4.32 -3.51 -34.00
C THR A 290 4.09 -3.87 -35.46
N LEU A 291 2.85 -3.77 -35.94
CA LEU A 291 2.50 -4.04 -37.33
C LEU A 291 3.00 -2.93 -38.27
N LYS A 292 2.81 -1.66 -37.91
CA LYS A 292 3.28 -0.50 -38.70
C LYS A 292 4.80 -0.42 -38.84
N LEU A 293 5.55 -1.06 -37.92
CA LEU A 293 7.02 -1.13 -38.03
C LEU A 293 7.50 -2.01 -39.20
N ASN A 294 6.66 -2.87 -39.79
CA ASN A 294 7.04 -3.68 -40.95
C ASN A 294 7.25 -2.83 -42.21
N GLU A 295 6.53 -1.71 -42.34
CA GLU A 295 6.63 -0.80 -43.50
C GLU A 295 7.88 0.08 -43.48
N LEU A 296 8.46 0.33 -42.30
CA LEU A 296 9.62 1.21 -42.10
C LEU A 296 10.98 0.54 -42.34
N ILE A 297 11.01 -0.76 -42.59
CA ILE A 297 12.26 -1.54 -42.74
C ILE A 297 12.51 -1.93 -44.21
N THR A 298 11.52 -1.70 -45.07
CA THR A 298 11.54 -1.94 -46.52
C THR A 298 12.00 -0.74 -47.35
N HIS A 299 12.30 0.40 -46.73
CA HIS A 299 13.00 1.55 -47.34
C HIS A 299 14.36 1.74 -46.66
#